data_AF-A0A6G3XLW1-F1
#
_entry.id   AF-A0A6G3XLW1-F1
#
_cell.length_a   1.000
_cell.length_b   1.000
_cell.length_c   1.000
_cell.angle_alpha   90.00
_cell.angle_beta   90.00
_cell.angle_gamma   90.00
#
_symmetry.space_group_name_H-M   'P 1'
#
loop_
_entity.id
_entity.type
_entity.pdbx_description
1 polymer ?
#
loop_
_entity_poly.entity_id
_entity_poly.type
_entity_poly.pdbx_seq_one_letter_code
_entity_poly.pdbx_strand_id
1 'polypeptide(L)'
;WLTAGWADRFGLPFDGTATGYGHSSAEVAAVRVDSAEPLLGYYDAVHERTLDFVAGLEGHALDRIVDKGWSPPVTLGVRLISVIAEDLQHAGQAAFVRGLLERA
;
A
#
# COMPACT_ATOMS: atom_id res chain seq x y z
N TRP A 1 -8.02 -4.30 1.94
CA TRP A 1 -7.62 -5.62 1.42
C TRP A 1 -8.54 -6.76 1.88
N LEU A 2 -8.43 -7.22 3.12
CA LEU A 2 -9.28 -8.32 3.67
C LEU A 2 -10.73 -7.90 3.94
N THR A 3 -11.01 -6.60 3.95
CA THR A 3 -12.35 -6.04 4.11
C THR A 3 -12.90 -5.60 2.75
N ALA A 4 -14.23 -5.57 2.62
CA ALA A 4 -14.95 -5.16 1.42
C ALA A 4 -14.70 -6.01 0.16
N GLY A 5 -14.19 -7.24 0.32
CA GLY A 5 -14.04 -8.23 -0.75
C GLY A 5 -12.93 -7.92 -1.77
N TRP A 6 -12.01 -6.99 -1.47
CA TRP A 6 -10.95 -6.62 -2.41
C TRP A 6 -10.00 -7.76 -2.73
N ALA A 7 -9.60 -8.57 -1.73
CA ALA A 7 -8.75 -9.75 -1.96
C ALA A 7 -9.38 -10.71 -2.98
N ASP A 8 -10.67 -11.01 -2.83
CA ASP A 8 -11.41 -11.91 -3.75
C ASP A 8 -11.55 -11.30 -5.15
N ARG A 9 -11.81 -9.99 -5.25
CA ARG A 9 -11.90 -9.28 -6.54
C ARG A 9 -10.58 -9.28 -7.31
N PHE A 10 -9.45 -9.20 -6.59
CA PHE A 10 -8.13 -9.27 -7.20
C PHE A 10 -7.74 -10.71 -7.57
N GLY A 11 -8.22 -11.72 -6.82
CA GLY A 11 -8.04 -13.12 -7.15
C GLY A 11 -6.58 -13.56 -7.26
N LEU A 12 -5.66 -12.89 -6.58
CA LEU A 12 -4.23 -13.20 -6.67
C LEU A 12 -3.92 -14.57 -6.08
N PRO A 13 -2.93 -15.31 -6.64
CA PRO A 13 -2.59 -16.66 -6.20
C PRO A 13 -1.71 -16.67 -4.93
N PHE A 14 -2.03 -15.84 -3.95
CA PHE A 14 -1.30 -15.70 -2.69
C PHE A 14 -2.24 -15.77 -1.49
N ASP A 15 -1.67 -15.98 -0.31
CA ASP A 15 -2.43 -15.84 0.93
C ASP A 15 -3.01 -14.42 1.05
N GLY A 16 -4.22 -14.29 1.58
CA GLY A 16 -4.89 -13.00 1.73
C GLY A 16 -4.13 -12.01 2.63
N THR A 17 -3.16 -12.46 3.42
CA THR A 17 -2.29 -11.62 4.25
C THR A 17 -0.93 -11.33 3.62
N ALA A 18 -0.63 -11.88 2.44
CA ALA A 18 0.61 -11.61 1.72
C ALA A 18 0.72 -10.13 1.36
N THR A 19 1.89 -9.54 1.64
CA THR A 19 2.14 -8.10 1.47
C THR A 19 2.93 -7.76 0.21
N GLY A 20 3.48 -8.75 -0.48
CA GLY A 20 4.47 -8.54 -1.54
C GLY A 20 5.91 -8.44 -1.06
N TYR A 21 6.14 -8.19 0.24
CA TYR A 21 7.49 -8.11 0.78
C TYR A 21 8.19 -9.47 0.73
N GLY A 22 9.38 -9.51 0.13
CA GLY A 22 10.14 -10.74 -0.06
C GLY A 22 9.73 -11.58 -1.26
N HIS A 23 8.80 -11.12 -2.10
CA HIS A 23 8.45 -11.81 -3.34
C HIS A 23 9.67 -11.95 -4.27
N SER A 24 9.83 -13.15 -4.81
CA SER A 24 10.72 -13.45 -5.93
C SER A 24 10.17 -12.86 -7.24
N SER A 25 11.01 -12.77 -8.28
CA SER A 25 10.58 -12.30 -9.60
C SER A 25 9.44 -13.13 -10.20
N ALA A 26 9.37 -14.43 -9.90
CA ALA A 26 8.28 -15.30 -10.35
C ALA A 26 6.95 -14.96 -9.65
N GLU A 27 7.00 -14.67 -8.35
CA GLU A 27 5.82 -14.23 -7.59
C GLU A 27 5.37 -12.83 -8.02
N VAL A 28 6.30 -11.89 -8.25
CA VAL A 28 5.96 -10.59 -8.83
C VAL A 28 5.28 -10.75 -10.19
N ALA A 29 5.77 -11.65 -11.05
CA ALA A 29 5.19 -11.91 -12.36
C ALA A 29 3.78 -12.53 -12.30
N ALA A 30 3.41 -13.15 -11.18
CA ALA A 30 2.07 -13.68 -10.92
C ALA A 30 1.08 -12.62 -10.40
N VAL A 31 1.55 -11.41 -10.05
CA VAL A 31 0.66 -10.27 -9.77
C VAL A 31 0.11 -9.73 -11.09
N ARG A 32 -1.06 -10.22 -11.49
CA ARG A 32 -1.74 -9.85 -12.74
C ARG A 32 -3.17 -9.42 -12.46
N VAL A 33 -3.60 -8.41 -13.21
CA VAL A 33 -4.99 -7.95 -13.26
C VAL A 33 -5.38 -7.80 -14.73
N ASP A 34 -6.63 -8.15 -15.06
CA ASP A 34 -7.12 -8.14 -16.44
C ASP A 34 -7.41 -6.72 -16.96
N SER A 35 -7.54 -5.75 -16.05
CA SER A 35 -7.74 -4.34 -16.38
C SER A 35 -7.17 -3.43 -15.30
N ALA A 36 -7.10 -2.12 -15.57
CA ALA A 36 -6.72 -1.12 -14.58
C ALA A 36 -7.82 -0.83 -13.54
N GLU A 37 -9.05 -1.24 -13.80
CA GLU A 37 -10.22 -0.96 -12.97
C GLU A 37 -10.09 -1.44 -11.51
N PRO A 38 -9.69 -2.70 -11.20
CA PRO A 38 -9.50 -3.13 -9.82
C PRO A 38 -8.40 -2.34 -9.09
N LEU A 39 -7.36 -1.89 -9.80
CA LEU A 39 -6.30 -1.07 -9.21
C LEU A 39 -6.80 0.31 -8.82
N LEU A 40 -7.49 0.99 -9.74
CA LEU A 40 -8.05 2.32 -9.49
C LEU A 40 -9.13 2.29 -8.42
N GLY A 41 -10.05 1.32 -8.48
CA GLY A 41 -11.09 1.17 -7.47
C GLY A 41 -10.52 0.86 -6.08
N TYR A 42 -9.47 0.06 -5.99
CA TYR A 42 -8.83 -0.20 -4.69
C TYR A 42 -8.09 1.01 -4.16
N TYR A 43 -7.42 1.76 -5.03
CA TYR A 43 -6.82 3.05 -4.67
C TYR A 43 -7.87 4.00 -4.10
N ASP A 44 -8.99 4.22 -4.79
CA ASP A 44 -10.05 5.12 -4.34
C ASP A 44 -10.59 4.70 -2.96
N ALA A 45 -10.88 3.40 -2.77
CA ALA A 45 -11.39 2.89 -1.50
C ALA A 45 -10.39 3.03 -0.34
N VAL A 46 -9.08 2.84 -0.60
CA VAL A 46 -8.04 3.06 0.42
C VAL A 46 -7.85 4.54 0.68
N HIS A 47 -7.94 5.37 -0.35
CA HIS A 47 -7.83 6.82 -0.24
C HIS A 47 -8.95 7.39 0.62
N GLU A 48 -10.21 7.07 0.34
CA GLU A 48 -11.38 7.49 1.14
C GLU A 48 -11.22 7.05 2.60
N ARG A 49 -10.89 5.78 2.85
CA ARG A 49 -10.65 5.27 4.21
C ARG A 49 -9.51 6.02 4.92
N THR A 50 -8.47 6.39 4.18
CA THR A 50 -7.33 7.14 4.72
C THR A 50 -7.74 8.56 5.08
N LEU A 51 -8.52 9.24 4.23
CA LEU A 51 -9.08 10.57 4.50
C LEU A 51 -9.95 10.55 5.76
N ASP A 52 -10.87 9.60 5.89
CA ASP A 52 -11.72 9.44 7.07
C ASP A 52 -10.88 9.22 8.34
N PHE A 53 -9.84 8.40 8.25
CA PHE A 53 -8.95 8.13 9.37
C PHE A 53 -8.18 9.37 9.81
N VAL A 54 -7.54 10.09 8.87
CA VAL A 54 -6.72 11.27 9.21
C VAL A 54 -7.56 12.47 9.65
N ALA A 55 -8.77 12.63 9.10
CA ALA A 55 -9.69 13.70 9.49
C ALA A 55 -10.11 13.60 10.96
N GLY A 56 -10.15 12.37 11.51
CA GLY A 56 -10.46 12.13 12.92
C GLY A 56 -9.27 12.21 13.88
N LEU A 57 -8.05 12.50 13.40
CA LEU A 57 -6.87 12.56 14.27
C LEU A 57 -6.72 13.92 14.96
N GLU A 58 -6.60 13.88 16.28
CA GLU A 58 -6.13 15.01 17.07
C GLU A 58 -4.60 15.02 17.18
N GLY A 59 -3.98 16.19 17.37
CA GLY A 59 -2.52 16.33 17.36
C GLY A 59 -1.79 15.41 18.34
N HIS A 60 -2.35 15.18 19.54
CA HIS A 60 -1.76 14.30 20.54
C HIS A 60 -1.82 12.81 20.17
N ALA A 61 -2.67 12.42 19.21
CA ALA A 61 -2.78 11.04 18.77
C ALA A 61 -1.52 10.55 18.03
N LEU A 62 -0.72 11.48 17.49
CA LEU A 62 0.50 11.17 16.73
C LEU A 62 1.60 10.55 17.61
N ASP A 63 1.61 10.82 18.91
CA ASP A 63 2.60 10.29 19.86
C ASP A 63 2.29 8.85 20.31
N ARG A 64 1.10 8.33 19.98
CA ARG A 64 0.70 6.96 20.34
C ARG A 64 1.66 5.95 19.72
N ILE A 65 2.21 5.06 20.54
CA ILE A 65 3.03 3.93 20.08
C ILE A 65 2.15 2.91 19.37
N VAL A 66 2.44 2.64 18.10
CA VAL A 66 1.74 1.66 17.26
C VAL A 66 2.53 0.38 17.02
N ASP A 67 3.85 0.40 17.26
CA ASP A 67 4.71 -0.77 17.09
C ASP A 67 5.87 -0.74 18.09
N LYS A 68 5.91 -1.73 18.99
CA LYS A 68 6.95 -1.88 20.01
C LYS A 68 8.12 -2.76 19.55
N GLY A 69 8.06 -3.33 18.34
CA GLY A 69 9.10 -4.19 17.79
C GLY A 69 10.34 -3.46 17.29
N TRP A 70 10.33 -2.12 17.31
CA TRP A 70 11.43 -1.27 16.85
C TRP A 70 12.10 -0.53 18.00
N SER A 71 13.35 -0.10 17.78
CA SER A 71 14.12 0.73 18.73
C SER A 71 14.63 2.00 18.03
N PRO A 72 14.05 3.19 18.30
CA PRO A 72 12.93 3.42 19.21
C PRO A 72 11.60 2.83 18.70
N PRO A 73 10.60 2.60 19.60
CA PRO A 73 9.26 2.19 19.19
C PRO A 73 8.63 3.18 18.20
N VAL A 74 7.85 2.66 17.24
CA VAL A 74 7.23 3.49 16.20
C VAL A 74 5.97 4.13 16.75
N THR A 75 5.90 5.47 16.67
CA THR A 75 4.69 6.24 16.95
C THR A 75 3.77 6.29 15.73
N LEU A 76 2.50 6.65 15.91
CA LEU A 76 1.56 6.84 14.81
C LEU A 76 2.10 7.87 13.80
N GLY A 77 2.65 8.99 14.28
CA GLY A 77 3.25 10.01 13.42
C GLY A 77 4.38 9.47 12.53
N VAL A 78 5.30 8.68 13.11
CA VAL A 78 6.39 8.05 12.34
C VAL A 78 5.81 7.06 11.33
N ARG A 79 4.79 6.27 11.70
CA ARG A 79 4.16 5.32 10.78
C ARG A 79 3.48 6.02 9.61
N LEU A 80 2.77 7.13 9.83
CA LEU A 80 2.14 7.91 8.76
C LEU A 80 3.16 8.50 7.79
N ILE A 81 4.27 9.05 8.30
CA ILE A 81 5.37 9.54 7.45
C ILE A 81 5.99 8.39 6.64
N SER A 82 6.13 7.21 7.26
CA SER A 82 6.69 6.02 6.60
C SER A 82 5.82 5.56 5.42
N VAL A 83 4.49 5.60 5.57
CA VAL A 83 3.54 5.30 4.47
C VAL A 83 3.72 6.29 3.32
N ILE A 84 3.73 7.60 3.60
CA ILE A 84 3.93 8.62 2.56
C ILE A 84 5.27 8.45 1.84
N ALA A 85 6.34 8.18 2.59
CA ALA A 85 7.67 7.98 2.01
C ALA A 85 7.72 6.76 1.09
N GLU A 86 7.02 5.68 1.43
CA GLU A 86 6.93 4.46 0.61
C GLU A 86 6.10 4.72 -0.66
N ASP A 87 4.93 5.35 -0.54
CA ASP A 87 4.08 5.72 -1.67
C ASP A 87 4.84 6.57 -2.71
N LEU A 88 5.63 7.54 -2.25
CA LEU A 88 6.46 8.40 -3.13
C LEU A 88 7.55 7.60 -3.87
N GLN A 89 8.18 6.64 -3.19
CA GLN A 89 9.18 5.76 -3.83
C GLN A 89 8.52 4.88 -4.89
N HIS A 90 7.37 4.29 -4.59
CA HIS A 90 6.64 3.43 -5.51
C HIS A 90 6.07 4.21 -6.72
N ALA A 91 5.58 5.43 -6.51
CA ALA A 91 5.17 6.31 -7.61
C ALA A 91 6.33 6.61 -8.56
N GLY A 92 7.52 6.88 -8.02
CA GLY A 92 8.73 7.08 -8.82
C GLY A 92 9.13 5.83 -9.61
N GLN A 93 9.08 4.65 -8.99
CA GLN A 93 9.37 3.37 -9.65
C GLN A 93 8.37 3.07 -10.78
N ALA A 94 7.06 3.28 -10.54
CA ALA A 94 6.03 3.10 -11.55
C ALA A 94 6.24 4.04 -12.75
N ALA A 95 6.56 5.32 -12.50
CA ALA A 95 6.86 6.28 -13.55
C ALA A 95 8.12 5.88 -14.35
N PHE A 96 9.15 5.36 -13.68
CA PHE A 96 10.35 4.86 -14.35
C PHE A 96 10.05 3.67 -15.27
N VAL A 97 9.32 2.65 -14.78
CA VAL A 97 8.92 1.48 -15.58
C VAL A 97 8.06 1.88 -16.76
N ARG A 98 7.07 2.77 -16.55
CA ARG A 98 6.25 3.32 -17.63
C ARG A 98 7.11 3.97 -18.71
N GLY A 99 8.05 4.82 -18.32
CA GLY A 99 8.96 5.47 -19.27
C GLY A 99 9.84 4.49 -20.04
N LEU A 100 10.24 3.36 -19.44
CA LEU A 100 10.96 2.29 -20.17
C LEU A 100 10.06 1.63 -21.23
N LEU A 101 8.80 1.34 -20.90
CA LEU A 101 7.84 0.74 -21.83
C LEU A 101 7.49 1.66 -23.00
N GLU A 102 7.33 2.96 -22.75
CA GLU A 102 7.02 3.95 -23.80
C GLU A 102 8.19 4.21 -24.76
N ARG A 103 9.43 3.83 -24.37
CA ARG A 103 10.64 4.03 -25.18
C ARG A 103 11.19 2.75 -25.82
N ALA A 104 10.61 1.60 -25.50
CA ALA A 104 10.96 0.31 -26.09
C ALA A 104 10.32 0.16 -27.48
#